data_AF-A0A1Y3B294-F1
#
_entry.id   AF-A0A1Y3B294-F1
#
_cell.length_a   1.000
_cell.length_b   1.000
_cell.length_c   1.000
_cell.angle_alpha   90.00
_cell.angle_beta   90.00
_cell.angle_gamma   90.00
#
_symmetry.space_group_name_H-M   'P 1'
#
loop_
_entity.id
_entity.type
_entity.pdbx_description
1 polymer ?
#
loop_
_entity_poly.entity_id
_entity_poly.type
_entity_poly.pdbx_seq_one_letter_code
_entity_poly.pdbx_strand_id
1 'polypeptide(L)'
;AQIAVEKLCEIYQNWIPNDKIIRTNTWSSELSKLAANAFLAQRISSINAISALCEATGADVNEVANAIGSDSRIGPKYLQASIGFGGSCFQKDVLNLVYLCEYLKLTEVADYWHQIIAMNDYQKRRFALRITECMFNTITGKRIAILGFAFKANTGDTRESPAKLVCQHLLEEGAQLAIYDPKVLREQIYGDLNFFNLNMPDSNKCLEDYVQVVDSPYVASTDAHAIVICTEWNEFKELNYEKMYSLMMKPAFIFDGRNLVNVKQLEMIGFHVEKIGRQSNRRKIGTMDGK
;
A
#
# COMPACT_ATOMS: atom_id res chain seq x y z
N ALA A 1 -8.21 38.16 -20.68
CA ALA A 1 -7.43 36.97 -20.26
C ALA A 1 -6.06 37.37 -19.69
N GLN A 2 -5.19 38.04 -20.46
CA GLN A 2 -3.83 38.38 -20.03
C GLN A 2 -3.75 39.20 -18.73
N ILE A 3 -4.59 40.23 -18.59
CA ILE A 3 -4.68 41.06 -17.37
C ILE A 3 -4.98 40.21 -16.13
N ALA A 4 -5.84 39.20 -16.24
CA ALA A 4 -6.18 38.33 -15.13
C ALA A 4 -5.00 37.43 -14.71
N VAL A 5 -4.24 36.92 -15.70
CA VAL A 5 -3.02 36.13 -15.44
C VAL A 5 -1.99 36.98 -14.70
N GLU A 6 -1.77 38.23 -15.12
CA GLU A 6 -0.83 39.15 -14.48
C GLU A 6 -1.23 39.47 -13.05
N LYS A 7 -2.51 39.77 -12.80
CA LYS A 7 -3.03 40.02 -11.44
C LYS A 7 -2.85 38.82 -10.51
N LEU A 8 -3.06 37.60 -11.01
CA LEU A 8 -2.79 36.40 -10.21
C LEU A 8 -1.29 36.19 -9.95
N CYS A 9 -0.44 36.49 -10.94
CA CYS A 9 1.02 36.44 -10.76
C CYS A 9 1.48 37.45 -9.69
N GLU A 10 0.97 38.68 -9.70
CA GLU A 10 1.29 39.71 -8.69
C GLU A 10 1.01 39.21 -7.26
N ILE A 11 -0.10 38.49 -7.07
CA ILE A 11 -0.42 37.88 -5.77
C ILE A 11 0.65 36.86 -5.36
N TYR A 12 0.96 35.88 -6.23
CA TYR A 12 1.93 34.84 -5.90
C TYR A 12 3.37 35.35 -5.76
N GLN A 13 3.74 36.41 -6.48
CA GLN A 13 5.07 37.02 -6.42
C GLN A 13 5.40 37.63 -5.05
N ASN A 14 4.42 37.81 -4.16
CA ASN A 14 4.67 38.21 -2.77
C ASN A 14 5.51 37.18 -1.99
N TRP A 15 5.52 35.91 -2.40
CA TRP A 15 6.30 34.85 -1.71
C TRP A 15 6.90 33.78 -2.64
N ILE A 16 6.61 33.81 -3.95
CA ILE A 16 7.15 32.86 -4.94
C ILE A 16 8.04 33.61 -5.94
N PRO A 17 9.32 33.23 -6.11
CA PRO A 17 10.17 33.75 -7.17
C PRO A 17 9.55 33.59 -8.57
N ASN A 18 9.69 34.62 -9.41
CA ASN A 18 9.01 34.65 -10.71
C ASN A 18 9.42 33.52 -11.66
N ASP A 19 10.66 33.02 -11.56
CA ASP A 19 11.17 31.87 -12.33
C ASP A 19 10.47 30.54 -11.97
N LYS A 20 9.75 30.49 -10.84
CA LYS A 20 8.92 29.35 -10.43
C LYS A 20 7.44 29.50 -10.81
N ILE A 21 7.05 30.63 -11.41
CA ILE A 21 5.68 30.87 -11.87
C ILE A 21 5.60 30.55 -13.37
N ILE A 22 5.01 29.40 -13.68
CA ILE A 22 4.84 28.95 -15.06
C ILE A 22 3.49 29.45 -15.59
N ARG A 23 3.51 30.18 -16.70
CA ARG A 23 2.31 30.71 -17.37
C ARG A 23 2.00 29.86 -18.60
N THR A 24 0.73 29.50 -18.77
CA THR A 24 0.27 28.69 -19.89
C THR A 24 -1.19 29.00 -20.21
N ASN A 25 -1.74 28.39 -21.27
CA ASN A 25 -3.18 28.46 -21.55
C ASN A 25 -3.98 27.54 -20.61
N THR A 26 -5.29 27.76 -20.53
CA THR A 26 -6.18 27.03 -19.59
C THR A 26 -6.09 25.51 -19.75
N TRP A 27 -6.23 25.00 -20.98
CA TRP A 27 -6.17 23.57 -21.27
C TRP A 27 -4.84 22.93 -20.85
N SER A 28 -3.73 23.62 -21.12
CA SER A 28 -2.40 23.14 -20.75
C SER A 28 -2.20 23.14 -19.24
N SER A 29 -2.78 24.11 -18.52
CA SER A 29 -2.76 24.14 -17.05
C SER A 29 -3.53 22.97 -16.44
N GLU A 30 -4.76 22.74 -16.92
CA GLU A 30 -5.63 21.65 -16.45
C GLU A 30 -5.02 20.28 -16.74
N LEU A 31 -4.56 20.04 -17.97
CA LEU A 31 -3.92 18.79 -18.37
C LEU A 31 -2.62 18.54 -17.61
N SER A 32 -1.82 19.58 -17.36
CA SER A 32 -0.56 19.44 -16.60
C SER A 32 -0.79 18.86 -15.21
N LYS A 33 -1.93 19.18 -14.56
CA LYS A 33 -2.23 18.63 -13.24
C LYS A 33 -2.55 17.14 -13.28
N LEU A 34 -3.38 16.71 -14.24
CA LEU A 34 -3.70 15.30 -14.45
C LEU A 34 -2.44 14.51 -14.84
N ALA A 35 -1.68 15.02 -15.80
CA ALA A 35 -0.44 14.41 -16.26
C ALA A 35 0.58 14.26 -15.12
N ALA A 36 0.85 15.30 -14.33
CA ALA A 36 1.81 15.20 -13.23
C ALA A 36 1.43 14.10 -12.23
N ASN A 37 0.16 14.00 -11.85
CA ASN A 37 -0.31 12.95 -10.93
C ASN A 37 -0.24 11.56 -11.58
N ALA A 38 -0.57 11.44 -12.88
CA ALA A 38 -0.45 10.21 -13.63
C ALA A 38 1.00 9.71 -13.72
N PHE A 39 1.97 10.60 -13.98
CA PHE A 39 3.40 10.26 -13.99
C PHE A 39 3.90 9.82 -12.61
N LEU A 40 3.46 10.45 -11.52
CA LEU A 40 3.82 10.01 -10.17
C LEU A 40 3.24 8.62 -9.84
N ALA A 41 1.98 8.37 -10.18
CA ALA A 41 1.33 7.06 -10.03
C ALA A 41 1.97 5.98 -10.91
N GLN A 42 2.38 6.36 -12.13
CA GLN A 42 3.09 5.48 -13.07
C GLN A 42 4.39 4.97 -12.48
N ARG A 43 5.19 5.83 -11.85
CA ARG A 43 6.47 5.43 -11.25
C ARG A 43 6.28 4.39 -10.15
N ILE A 44 5.27 4.59 -9.28
CA ILE A 44 4.92 3.61 -8.23
C ILE A 44 4.48 2.29 -8.86
N SER A 45 3.60 2.32 -9.85
CA SER A 45 3.10 1.11 -10.52
C SER A 45 4.22 0.37 -11.26
N SER A 46 5.13 1.11 -11.89
CA SER A 46 6.27 0.55 -12.61
C SER A 46 7.21 -0.19 -11.65
N ILE A 47 7.58 0.43 -10.52
CA ILE A 47 8.43 -0.25 -9.55
C ILE A 47 7.72 -1.41 -8.85
N ASN A 48 6.40 -1.33 -8.66
CA ASN A 48 5.59 -2.43 -8.16
C ASN A 48 5.53 -3.61 -9.14
N ALA A 49 5.45 -3.36 -10.45
CA ALA A 49 5.58 -4.42 -11.46
C ALA A 49 6.94 -5.12 -11.36
N ILE A 50 8.03 -4.35 -11.24
CA ILE A 50 9.38 -4.86 -11.04
C ILE A 50 9.50 -5.63 -9.71
N SER A 51 8.78 -5.23 -8.66
CA SER A 51 8.78 -5.95 -7.39
C SER A 51 8.30 -7.40 -7.54
N ALA A 52 7.26 -7.65 -8.33
CA ALA A 52 6.79 -9.01 -8.60
C ALA A 52 7.86 -9.83 -9.37
N LEU A 53 8.57 -9.21 -10.31
CA LEU A 53 9.66 -9.85 -11.03
C LEU A 53 10.84 -10.18 -10.10
N CYS A 54 11.18 -9.29 -9.17
CA CYS A 54 12.22 -9.50 -8.16
C CYS A 54 11.89 -10.71 -7.27
N GLU A 55 10.64 -10.82 -6.82
CA GLU A 55 10.14 -11.94 -6.03
C GLU A 55 10.27 -13.29 -6.78
N ALA A 56 10.05 -13.29 -8.10
CA ALA A 56 10.15 -14.49 -8.93
C ALA A 56 11.58 -14.89 -9.30
N THR A 57 12.51 -13.93 -9.35
CA THR A 57 13.87 -14.14 -9.87
C THR A 57 14.95 -14.20 -8.79
N GLY A 58 14.65 -13.73 -7.57
CA GLY A 58 15.63 -13.65 -6.48
C GLY A 58 16.32 -12.29 -6.35
N ALA A 59 15.99 -11.32 -7.21
CA ALA A 59 16.46 -9.94 -7.04
C ALA A 59 15.77 -9.23 -5.87
N ASP A 60 16.33 -8.09 -5.43
CA ASP A 60 15.74 -7.21 -4.42
C ASP A 60 15.29 -5.88 -5.07
N VAL A 61 14.01 -5.56 -4.94
CA VAL A 61 13.44 -4.34 -5.53
C VAL A 61 14.08 -3.06 -5.00
N ASN A 62 14.57 -3.04 -3.76
CA ASN A 62 15.22 -1.85 -3.21
C ASN A 62 16.59 -1.64 -3.86
N GLU A 63 17.33 -2.72 -4.14
CA GLU A 63 18.59 -2.64 -4.89
C GLU A 63 18.34 -2.15 -6.32
N VAL A 64 17.31 -2.70 -6.99
CA VAL A 64 16.93 -2.29 -8.34
C VAL A 64 16.48 -0.82 -8.36
N ALA A 65 15.62 -0.40 -7.41
CA ALA A 65 15.16 0.98 -7.28
C ALA A 65 16.31 1.97 -7.06
N ASN A 66 17.28 1.61 -6.21
CA ASN A 66 18.48 2.41 -5.96
C ASN A 66 19.33 2.54 -7.23
N ALA A 67 19.54 1.43 -7.96
CA ALA A 67 20.32 1.42 -9.19
C ALA A 67 19.68 2.32 -10.26
N ILE A 68 18.40 2.13 -10.58
CA ILE A 68 17.72 2.95 -11.61
C ILE A 68 17.53 4.41 -11.17
N GLY A 69 17.34 4.64 -9.86
CA GLY A 69 17.15 5.98 -9.31
C GLY A 69 18.43 6.83 -9.29
N SER A 70 19.60 6.21 -9.45
CA SER A 70 20.89 6.90 -9.55
C SER A 70 21.07 7.62 -10.89
N ASP A 71 20.35 7.21 -11.94
CA ASP A 71 20.31 7.95 -13.20
C ASP A 71 19.50 9.23 -13.02
N SER A 72 20.14 10.39 -13.19
CA SER A 72 19.53 11.70 -12.95
C SER A 72 18.34 12.01 -13.86
N ARG A 73 18.21 11.32 -15.01
CA ARG A 73 17.06 11.45 -15.91
C ARG A 73 15.81 10.74 -15.36
N ILE A 74 16.01 9.74 -14.51
CA ILE A 74 14.95 9.02 -13.81
C ILE A 74 14.72 9.63 -12.43
N GLY A 75 15.79 9.84 -11.67
CA GLY A 75 15.80 10.33 -10.30
C GLY A 75 15.27 9.31 -9.26
N PRO A 76 15.55 9.51 -7.97
CA PRO A 76 15.29 8.51 -6.93
C PRO A 76 13.87 8.55 -6.34
N LYS A 77 13.09 9.58 -6.63
CA LYS A 77 11.79 9.81 -5.97
C LYS A 77 10.70 8.90 -6.55
N TYR A 78 9.71 8.54 -5.72
CA TYR A 78 8.56 7.72 -6.14
C TYR A 78 8.95 6.34 -6.71
N LEU A 79 10.07 5.78 -6.25
CA LEU A 79 10.55 4.44 -6.60
C LEU A 79 10.50 3.47 -5.40
N GLN A 80 9.70 3.79 -4.38
CA GLN A 80 9.49 2.89 -3.25
C GLN A 80 8.36 1.92 -3.59
N ALA A 81 8.67 0.64 -3.73
CA ALA A 81 7.66 -0.39 -3.89
C ALA A 81 6.80 -0.54 -2.62
N SER A 82 5.51 -0.80 -2.79
CA SER A 82 4.52 -0.92 -1.70
C SER A 82 3.35 -1.84 -2.09
N ILE A 83 2.40 -2.08 -1.17
CA ILE A 83 1.13 -2.79 -1.46
C ILE A 83 0.36 -2.12 -2.60
N GLY A 84 0.57 -0.82 -2.79
CA GLY A 84 -0.11 0.00 -3.78
C GLY A 84 -0.12 1.46 -3.34
N PHE A 85 -0.42 2.36 -4.26
CA PHE A 85 -0.75 3.74 -3.93
C PHE A 85 -2.22 3.87 -3.56
N GLY A 86 -2.53 4.91 -2.80
CA GLY A 86 -3.89 5.30 -2.41
C GLY A 86 -4.07 6.81 -2.36
N GLY A 87 -5.08 7.27 -1.62
CA GLY A 87 -5.44 8.68 -1.49
C GLY A 87 -6.35 9.17 -2.62
N SER A 88 -6.95 10.34 -2.42
CA SER A 88 -7.99 10.87 -3.32
C SER A 88 -7.51 11.43 -4.66
N CYS A 89 -6.20 11.42 -4.92
CA CYS A 89 -5.61 12.09 -6.09
C CYS A 89 -5.27 11.11 -7.20
N PHE A 90 -4.40 10.12 -6.96
CA PHE A 90 -3.80 9.34 -8.05
C PHE A 90 -4.83 8.54 -8.85
N GLN A 91 -5.62 7.69 -8.20
CA GLN A 91 -6.58 6.84 -8.92
C GLN A 91 -7.63 7.68 -9.65
N LYS A 92 -8.20 8.67 -8.96
CA LYS A 92 -9.21 9.58 -9.52
C LYS A 92 -8.68 10.34 -10.75
N ASP A 93 -7.50 10.94 -10.65
CA ASP A 93 -6.96 11.77 -11.73
C ASP A 93 -6.51 10.92 -12.93
N VAL A 94 -5.97 9.71 -12.70
CA VAL A 94 -5.65 8.77 -13.79
C VAL A 94 -6.91 8.28 -14.47
N LEU A 95 -7.96 7.89 -13.73
CA LEU A 95 -9.24 7.48 -14.32
C LEU A 95 -9.92 8.62 -15.07
N ASN A 96 -9.81 9.86 -14.58
CA ASN A 96 -10.30 11.03 -15.31
C ASN A 96 -9.53 11.25 -16.62
N LEU A 97 -8.21 11.05 -16.61
CA LEU A 97 -7.38 11.11 -17.82
C LEU A 97 -7.74 10.00 -18.82
N VAL A 98 -7.98 8.77 -18.35
CA VAL A 98 -8.46 7.65 -19.18
C VAL A 98 -9.79 8.00 -19.82
N TYR A 99 -10.77 8.45 -19.03
CA TYR A 99 -12.08 8.87 -19.53
C TYR A 99 -11.98 9.99 -20.56
N LEU A 100 -11.13 11.00 -20.33
CA LEU A 100 -10.90 12.08 -21.28
C LEU A 100 -10.33 11.56 -22.60
N CYS A 101 -9.40 10.61 -22.56
CA CYS A 101 -8.84 9.98 -23.75
C CYS A 101 -9.91 9.19 -24.53
N GLU A 102 -10.75 8.41 -23.84
CA GLU A 102 -11.87 7.68 -24.45
C GLU A 102 -12.88 8.61 -25.12
N TYR A 103 -13.27 9.69 -24.42
CA TYR A 103 -14.17 10.71 -24.94
C TYR A 103 -13.64 11.36 -26.24
N LEU A 104 -12.32 11.59 -26.30
CA LEU A 104 -11.63 12.12 -27.48
C LEU A 104 -11.29 11.05 -28.53
N LYS A 105 -11.71 9.79 -28.34
CA LYS A 105 -11.45 8.65 -29.22
C LYS A 105 -9.97 8.30 -29.38
N LEU A 106 -9.18 8.52 -28.32
CA LEU A 106 -7.76 8.15 -28.21
C LEU A 106 -7.62 6.85 -27.40
N THR A 107 -8.16 5.76 -27.93
CA THR A 107 -8.27 4.46 -27.23
C THR A 107 -6.92 3.91 -26.77
N GLU A 108 -5.88 4.00 -27.59
CA GLU A 108 -4.54 3.51 -27.28
C GLU A 108 -3.90 4.29 -26.12
N VAL A 109 -4.22 5.58 -26.00
CA VAL A 109 -3.75 6.43 -24.91
C VAL A 109 -4.52 6.13 -23.63
N ALA A 110 -5.84 5.88 -23.73
CA ALA A 110 -6.66 5.44 -22.61
C ALA A 110 -6.15 4.12 -22.03
N ASP A 111 -5.92 3.12 -22.88
CA ASP A 111 -5.40 1.81 -22.49
C ASP A 111 -4.04 1.91 -21.80
N TYR A 112 -3.14 2.76 -22.31
CA TYR A 112 -1.83 3.00 -21.73
C TYR A 112 -1.93 3.52 -20.28
N TRP A 113 -2.75 4.56 -20.04
CA TRP A 113 -2.90 5.12 -18.69
C TRP A 113 -3.69 4.18 -17.77
N HIS A 114 -4.63 3.39 -18.30
CA HIS A 114 -5.38 2.41 -17.54
C HIS A 114 -4.47 1.32 -16.93
N GLN A 115 -3.36 0.95 -17.58
CA GLN A 115 -2.39 -0.01 -17.03
C GLN A 115 -1.83 0.38 -15.67
N ILE A 116 -1.76 1.68 -15.35
CA ILE A 116 -1.31 2.15 -14.04
C ILE A 116 -2.29 1.70 -12.95
N ILE A 117 -3.59 1.81 -13.19
CA ILE A 117 -4.62 1.38 -12.24
C ILE A 117 -4.64 -0.15 -12.16
N ALA A 118 -4.63 -0.83 -13.31
CA ALA A 118 -4.63 -2.29 -13.36
C ALA A 118 -3.44 -2.90 -12.60
N MET A 119 -2.24 -2.32 -12.74
CA MET A 119 -1.06 -2.75 -12.00
C MET A 119 -1.16 -2.47 -10.50
N ASN A 120 -1.73 -1.33 -10.09
CA ASN A 120 -1.96 -1.02 -8.69
C ASN A 120 -2.93 -2.01 -8.03
N ASP A 121 -4.02 -2.36 -8.72
CA ASP A 121 -5.01 -3.31 -8.20
C ASP A 121 -4.47 -4.74 -8.18
N TYR A 122 -3.68 -5.13 -9.19
CA TYR A 122 -2.91 -6.37 -9.16
C TYR A 122 -1.97 -6.44 -7.95
N GLN A 123 -1.24 -5.36 -7.65
CA GLN A 123 -0.32 -5.31 -6.51
C GLN A 123 -1.05 -5.50 -5.17
N LYS A 124 -2.20 -4.82 -4.97
CA LYS A 124 -3.01 -4.99 -3.75
C LYS A 124 -3.49 -6.43 -3.61
N ARG A 125 -4.06 -7.00 -4.68
CA ARG A 125 -4.61 -8.36 -4.70
C ARG A 125 -3.54 -9.42 -4.45
N ARG A 126 -2.41 -9.35 -5.15
CA ARG A 126 -1.34 -10.36 -5.01
C ARG A 126 -0.73 -10.35 -3.61
N PHE A 127 -0.65 -9.19 -2.96
CA PHE A 127 -0.15 -9.09 -1.60
C PHE A 127 -1.10 -9.79 -0.62
N ALA A 128 -2.40 -9.57 -0.75
CA ALA A 128 -3.40 -10.22 0.07
C ALA A 128 -3.40 -11.76 -0.14
N LEU A 129 -3.35 -12.23 -1.39
CA LEU A 129 -3.23 -13.65 -1.71
C LEU A 129 -1.96 -14.29 -1.12
N ARG A 130 -0.83 -13.58 -1.17
CA ARG A 130 0.45 -14.05 -0.60
C ARG A 130 0.37 -14.28 0.90
N ILE A 131 -0.44 -13.49 1.63
CA ILE A 131 -0.69 -13.73 3.07
C ILE A 131 -1.33 -15.10 3.27
N THR A 132 -2.43 -15.37 2.56
CA THR A 132 -3.16 -16.64 2.63
C THR A 132 -2.29 -17.83 2.21
N GLU A 133 -1.53 -17.71 1.12
CA GLU A 133 -0.59 -18.75 0.65
C GLU A 133 0.47 -19.10 1.70
N CYS A 134 1.12 -18.08 2.28
CA CYS A 134 2.17 -18.29 3.27
C CYS A 134 1.62 -18.85 4.59
N MET A 135 0.32 -18.69 4.86
CA MET A 135 -0.36 -19.20 6.04
C MET A 135 -1.09 -20.53 5.79
N PHE A 136 -0.56 -21.34 4.87
CA PHE A 136 -1.02 -22.70 4.55
C PHE A 136 -2.41 -22.75 3.87
N ASN A 137 -2.73 -21.75 3.05
CA ASN A 137 -3.99 -21.63 2.31
C ASN A 137 -5.26 -21.64 3.19
N THR A 138 -5.13 -21.35 4.49
CA THR A 138 -6.29 -21.15 5.37
C THR A 138 -5.96 -20.14 6.46
N ILE A 139 -6.81 -19.12 6.57
CA ILE A 139 -6.73 -18.09 7.62
C ILE A 139 -8.04 -17.95 8.40
N THR A 140 -9.00 -18.85 8.17
CA THR A 140 -10.27 -18.87 8.90
C THR A 140 -10.04 -19.00 10.40
N GLY A 141 -10.62 -18.08 11.17
CA GLY A 141 -10.48 -18.00 12.63
C GLY A 141 -9.10 -17.55 13.12
N LYS A 142 -8.11 -17.33 12.22
CA LYS A 142 -6.80 -16.82 12.63
C LYS A 142 -6.89 -15.33 12.91
N ARG A 143 -6.36 -14.93 14.07
CA ARG A 143 -6.15 -13.51 14.41
C ARG A 143 -4.97 -12.94 13.63
N ILE A 144 -5.16 -11.82 12.95
CA ILE A 144 -4.17 -11.09 12.16
C ILE A 144 -4.13 -9.64 12.63
N ALA A 145 -2.95 -9.17 13.03
CA ALA A 145 -2.71 -7.78 13.40
C ALA A 145 -2.50 -6.94 12.13
N ILE A 146 -3.26 -5.86 11.98
CA ILE A 146 -3.11 -4.90 10.88
C ILE A 146 -2.51 -3.62 11.45
N LEU A 147 -1.30 -3.29 11.00
CA LEU A 147 -0.59 -2.08 11.41
C LEU A 147 -0.67 -1.04 10.29
N GLY A 148 -1.45 0.00 10.54
CA GLY A 148 -1.74 1.07 9.60
C GLY A 148 -3.02 0.83 8.80
N PHE A 149 -3.85 1.87 8.72
CA PHE A 149 -5.09 1.89 7.96
C PHE A 149 -5.18 3.11 7.04
N ALA A 150 -4.52 4.23 7.39
CA ALA A 150 -4.41 5.39 6.52
C ALA A 150 -3.69 5.04 5.20
N PHE A 151 -3.99 5.76 4.12
CA PHE A 151 -3.39 5.45 2.80
C PHE A 151 -1.86 5.67 2.76
N LYS A 152 -1.36 6.57 3.63
CA LYS A 152 0.05 6.88 3.86
C LYS A 152 0.26 7.38 5.29
N ALA A 153 1.50 7.47 5.73
CA ALA A 153 1.82 8.03 7.04
C ALA A 153 1.47 9.53 7.17
N ASN A 154 1.33 9.99 8.41
CA ASN A 154 1.08 11.38 8.83
C ASN A 154 -0.29 11.96 8.40
N THR A 155 -1.29 11.10 8.21
CA THR A 155 -2.67 11.53 7.96
C THR A 155 -3.67 10.50 8.53
N GLY A 156 -4.88 10.95 8.85
CA GLY A 156 -6.01 10.05 9.16
C GLY A 156 -6.89 9.75 7.94
N ASP A 157 -6.49 10.18 6.74
CA ASP A 157 -7.24 9.95 5.51
C ASP A 157 -7.12 8.50 5.04
N THR A 158 -8.26 7.86 4.82
CA THR A 158 -8.38 6.45 4.44
C THR A 158 -8.83 6.28 3.00
N ARG A 159 -9.14 7.35 2.26
CA ARG A 159 -9.65 7.25 0.88
C ARG A 159 -8.66 6.48 0.00
N GLU A 160 -9.17 5.51 -0.76
CA GLU A 160 -8.39 4.58 -1.58
C GLU A 160 -7.21 3.91 -0.83
N SER A 161 -7.30 3.74 0.50
CA SER A 161 -6.23 3.10 1.26
C SER A 161 -6.05 1.64 0.84
N PRO A 162 -4.82 1.19 0.51
CA PRO A 162 -4.54 -0.22 0.24
C PRO A 162 -4.92 -1.14 1.40
N ALA A 163 -4.89 -0.63 2.65
CA ALA A 163 -5.26 -1.41 3.83
C ALA A 163 -6.71 -1.92 3.77
N LYS A 164 -7.63 -1.14 3.18
CA LYS A 164 -9.05 -1.53 3.06
C LYS A 164 -9.22 -2.80 2.25
N LEU A 165 -8.56 -2.89 1.09
CA LEU A 165 -8.64 -4.05 0.21
C LEU A 165 -7.97 -5.27 0.84
N VAL A 166 -6.84 -5.09 1.51
CA VAL A 166 -6.19 -6.18 2.26
C VAL A 166 -7.11 -6.68 3.37
N CYS A 167 -7.68 -5.80 4.19
CA CYS A 167 -8.62 -6.19 5.25
C CYS A 167 -9.86 -6.89 4.68
N GLN A 168 -10.45 -6.36 3.60
CA GLN A 168 -11.58 -6.99 2.92
C GLN A 168 -11.26 -8.44 2.54
N HIS A 169 -10.14 -8.67 1.85
CA HIS A 169 -9.76 -10.01 1.41
C HIS A 169 -9.54 -10.96 2.60
N LEU A 170 -8.87 -10.50 3.65
CA LEU A 170 -8.63 -11.34 4.84
C LEU A 170 -9.93 -11.68 5.58
N LEU A 171 -10.89 -10.76 5.61
CA LEU A 171 -12.21 -10.99 6.21
C LEU A 171 -13.05 -11.97 5.38
N GLU A 172 -13.00 -11.87 4.05
CA GLU A 172 -13.67 -12.81 3.12
C GLU A 172 -13.13 -14.25 3.28
N GLU A 173 -11.85 -14.40 3.61
CA GLU A 173 -11.21 -15.69 3.96
C GLU A 173 -11.46 -16.13 5.42
N GLY A 174 -12.24 -15.35 6.18
CA GLY A 174 -12.69 -15.66 7.54
C GLY A 174 -11.68 -15.36 8.65
N ALA A 175 -10.67 -14.51 8.41
CA ALA A 175 -9.74 -14.09 9.45
C ALA A 175 -10.39 -13.15 10.47
N GLN A 176 -9.80 -13.09 11.66
CA GLN A 176 -10.13 -12.10 12.69
C GLN A 176 -9.06 -10.99 12.66
N LEU A 177 -9.46 -9.74 12.49
CA LEU A 177 -8.54 -8.62 12.36
C LEU A 177 -8.44 -7.82 13.65
N ALA A 178 -7.22 -7.52 14.09
CA ALA A 178 -6.94 -6.54 15.13
C ALA A 178 -6.21 -5.36 14.50
N ILE A 179 -6.89 -4.22 14.34
CA ILE A 179 -6.41 -3.08 13.55
C ILE A 179 -5.92 -1.98 14.47
N TYR A 180 -4.70 -1.50 14.22
CA TYR A 180 -4.12 -0.34 14.87
C TYR A 180 -3.65 0.68 13.84
N ASP A 181 -4.10 1.94 13.97
CA ASP A 181 -3.55 3.08 13.26
C ASP A 181 -3.46 4.28 14.23
N PRO A 182 -2.34 5.02 14.27
CA PRO A 182 -2.14 6.11 15.24
C PRO A 182 -2.99 7.37 14.97
N LYS A 183 -3.64 7.50 13.81
CA LYS A 183 -4.40 8.72 13.43
C LYS A 183 -5.80 8.46 12.90
N VAL A 184 -6.10 7.27 12.37
CA VAL A 184 -7.45 6.97 11.86
C VAL A 184 -8.39 6.66 13.03
N LEU A 185 -9.55 7.31 13.04
CA LEU A 185 -10.58 7.09 14.07
C LEU A 185 -11.24 5.72 13.91
N ARG A 186 -11.63 5.11 15.05
CA ARG A 186 -12.30 3.81 15.10
C ARG A 186 -13.55 3.76 14.22
N GLU A 187 -14.38 4.80 14.30
CA GLU A 187 -15.63 4.92 13.55
C GLU A 187 -15.38 4.97 12.04
N GLN A 188 -14.29 5.62 11.63
CA GLN A 188 -13.88 5.68 10.22
C GLN A 188 -13.45 4.30 9.71
N ILE A 189 -12.70 3.53 10.50
CA ILE A 189 -12.28 2.16 10.13
C ILE A 189 -13.50 1.26 9.96
N TYR A 190 -14.41 1.23 10.95
CA TYR A 190 -15.63 0.43 10.84
C TYR A 190 -16.52 0.88 9.68
N GLY A 191 -16.72 2.19 9.50
CA GLY A 191 -17.50 2.72 8.38
C GLY A 191 -16.92 2.33 7.01
N ASP A 192 -15.60 2.37 6.87
CA ASP A 192 -14.92 1.98 5.64
C ASP A 192 -15.01 0.47 5.35
N LEU A 193 -14.99 -0.36 6.38
CA LEU A 193 -15.08 -1.82 6.22
C LEU A 193 -16.53 -2.30 6.02
N ASN A 194 -17.50 -1.64 6.65
CA ASN A 194 -18.93 -1.90 6.44
C ASN A 194 -19.41 -1.54 5.03
N PHE A 195 -18.69 -0.68 4.31
CA PHE A 195 -19.02 -0.35 2.92
C PHE A 195 -18.81 -1.53 1.97
N PHE A 196 -17.92 -2.46 2.32
CA PHE A 196 -17.81 -3.72 1.60
C PHE A 196 -19.00 -4.58 2.01
N ASN A 197 -19.85 -4.98 1.07
CA ASN A 197 -20.89 -5.99 1.28
C ASN A 197 -20.20 -7.36 1.50
N LEU A 198 -19.49 -7.50 2.61
CA LEU A 198 -18.71 -8.67 2.95
C LEU A 198 -19.67 -9.85 3.07
N ASN A 199 -19.42 -10.90 2.30
CA ASN A 199 -20.06 -12.19 2.52
C ASN A 199 -19.43 -12.82 3.76
N MET A 200 -19.91 -12.40 4.93
CA MET A 200 -19.41 -12.94 6.19
C MET A 200 -19.68 -14.45 6.23
N PRO A 201 -18.71 -15.26 6.69
CA PRO A 201 -18.86 -16.72 6.71
C PRO A 201 -20.07 -17.22 7.53
N ASP A 202 -20.55 -16.39 8.46
CA ASP A 202 -21.68 -16.66 9.33
C ASP A 202 -22.68 -15.49 9.25
N SER A 203 -23.87 -15.74 8.73
CA SER A 203 -24.92 -14.73 8.53
C SER A 203 -25.47 -14.13 9.83
N ASN A 204 -25.17 -14.73 10.99
CA ASN A 204 -25.61 -14.24 12.29
C ASN A 204 -24.60 -13.32 12.98
N LYS A 205 -23.41 -13.12 12.40
CA LYS A 205 -22.35 -12.31 12.98
C LYS A 205 -22.22 -10.96 12.29
N CYS A 206 -21.85 -9.95 13.04
CA CYS A 206 -21.56 -8.61 12.52
C CYS A 206 -20.06 -8.39 12.33
N LEU A 207 -19.68 -7.27 11.72
CA LEU A 207 -18.28 -6.94 11.46
C LEU A 207 -17.45 -6.89 12.76
N GLU A 208 -18.05 -6.43 13.84
CA GLU A 208 -17.43 -6.29 15.17
C GLU A 208 -17.06 -7.64 15.79
N ASP A 209 -17.67 -8.75 15.37
CA ASP A 209 -17.26 -10.11 15.77
C ASP A 209 -15.94 -10.54 15.14
N TYR A 210 -15.53 -9.90 14.04
CA TYR A 210 -14.33 -10.22 13.27
C TYR A 210 -13.28 -9.11 13.33
N VAL A 211 -13.66 -7.86 13.62
CA VAL A 211 -12.75 -6.70 13.59
C VAL A 211 -12.71 -6.01 14.95
N GLN A 212 -11.51 -5.93 15.51
CA GLN A 212 -11.22 -5.17 16.72
C GLN A 212 -10.29 -4.00 16.40
N VAL A 213 -10.76 -2.77 16.54
CA VAL A 213 -9.88 -1.59 16.50
C VAL A 213 -9.29 -1.33 17.89
N VAL A 214 -7.97 -1.41 18.01
CA VAL A 214 -7.24 -1.35 19.28
C VAL A 214 -6.34 -0.12 19.35
N ASP A 215 -5.88 0.23 20.56
CA ASP A 215 -5.16 1.49 20.79
C ASP A 215 -3.63 1.33 20.84
N SER A 216 -3.10 0.12 20.60
CA SER A 216 -1.65 -0.10 20.50
C SER A 216 -1.28 -1.27 19.57
N PRO A 217 -0.10 -1.24 18.95
CA PRO A 217 0.35 -2.32 18.06
C PRO A 217 0.64 -3.61 18.84
N TYR A 218 0.95 -3.51 20.13
CA TYR A 218 1.17 -4.65 21.01
C TYR A 218 -0.13 -5.42 21.28
N VAL A 219 -1.22 -4.70 21.57
CA VAL A 219 -2.56 -5.32 21.76
C VAL A 219 -3.06 -5.94 20.45
N ALA A 220 -2.77 -5.31 19.30
CA ALA A 220 -3.09 -5.89 18.00
C ALA A 220 -2.38 -7.24 17.81
N SER A 221 -1.16 -7.37 18.31
CA SER A 221 -0.30 -8.55 18.13
C SER A 221 -0.55 -9.69 19.12
N THR A 222 -1.27 -9.44 20.23
CA THR A 222 -1.62 -10.49 21.19
C THR A 222 -2.44 -11.58 20.53
N ASP A 223 -1.99 -12.84 20.68
CA ASP A 223 -2.55 -14.05 20.09
C ASP A 223 -2.67 -14.01 18.55
N ALA A 224 -1.99 -13.06 17.89
CA ALA A 224 -1.98 -12.96 16.44
C ALA A 224 -1.08 -14.03 15.82
N HIS A 225 -1.48 -14.54 14.67
CA HIS A 225 -0.69 -15.46 13.85
C HIS A 225 0.22 -14.71 12.88
N ALA A 226 -0.22 -13.52 12.47
CA ALA A 226 0.50 -12.66 11.54
C ALA A 226 0.35 -11.19 11.92
N ILE A 227 1.38 -10.41 11.62
CA ILE A 227 1.34 -8.95 11.57
C ILE A 227 1.43 -8.54 10.10
N VAL A 228 0.57 -7.63 9.66
CA VAL A 228 0.57 -7.08 8.31
C VAL A 228 0.76 -5.56 8.41
N ILE A 229 1.85 -5.07 7.83
CA ILE A 229 2.18 -3.63 7.83
C ILE A 229 1.65 -3.01 6.54
N CYS A 230 0.58 -2.24 6.66
CA CYS A 230 -0.13 -1.64 5.53
C CYS A 230 0.23 -0.16 5.30
N THR A 231 0.78 0.52 6.29
CA THR A 231 1.12 1.96 6.22
C THR A 231 2.48 2.23 6.86
N GLU A 232 3.29 3.08 6.24
CA GLU A 232 4.69 3.36 6.63
C GLU A 232 4.84 4.34 7.80
N TRP A 233 4.04 4.17 8.86
CA TRP A 233 4.17 4.99 10.08
C TRP A 233 5.57 4.82 10.69
N ASN A 234 6.21 5.93 11.07
CA ASN A 234 7.60 5.89 11.53
C ASN A 234 7.76 5.07 12.81
N GLU A 235 6.76 5.10 13.71
CA GLU A 235 6.76 4.33 14.95
C GLU A 235 6.86 2.82 14.72
N PHE A 236 6.41 2.30 13.56
CA PHE A 236 6.49 0.87 13.25
C PHE A 236 7.93 0.40 13.04
N LYS A 237 8.88 1.29 12.73
CA LYS A 237 10.31 0.93 12.56
C LYS A 237 10.97 0.52 13.88
N GLU A 238 10.49 1.08 14.99
CA GLU A 238 11.17 1.07 16.28
C GLU A 238 10.37 0.30 17.35
N LEU A 239 9.34 -0.46 16.94
CA LEU A 239 8.58 -1.30 17.86
C LEU A 239 9.46 -2.38 18.50
N ASN A 240 9.13 -2.74 19.74
CA ASN A 240 9.76 -3.88 20.40
C ASN A 240 9.20 -5.19 19.81
N TYR A 241 9.80 -5.64 18.72
CA TYR A 241 9.40 -6.86 18.02
C TYR A 241 9.65 -8.14 18.82
N GLU A 242 10.61 -8.18 19.75
CA GLU A 242 10.80 -9.32 20.66
C GLU A 242 9.59 -9.48 21.58
N LYS A 243 9.10 -8.37 22.14
CA LYS A 243 7.86 -8.35 22.93
C LYS A 243 6.68 -8.80 22.08
N MET A 244 6.51 -8.26 20.88
CA MET A 244 5.42 -8.66 19.98
C MET A 244 5.50 -10.15 19.64
N TYR A 245 6.70 -10.68 19.36
CA TYR A 245 6.91 -12.10 19.12
C TYR A 245 6.45 -12.95 20.30
N SER A 246 6.78 -12.55 21.54
CA SER A 246 6.38 -13.30 22.74
C SER A 246 4.86 -13.37 22.94
N LEU A 247 4.11 -12.38 22.43
CA LEU A 247 2.65 -12.29 22.54
C LEU A 247 1.91 -13.05 21.44
N MET A 248 2.59 -13.44 20.36
CA MET A 248 1.97 -14.03 19.17
C MET A 248 1.87 -15.56 19.24
N MET A 249 0.99 -16.12 18.41
CA MET A 249 0.96 -17.56 18.12
C MET A 249 2.19 -17.98 17.31
N LYS A 250 2.52 -19.28 17.31
CA LYS A 250 3.66 -19.84 16.55
C LYS A 250 3.18 -20.86 15.52
N PRO A 251 3.75 -20.88 14.30
CA PRO A 251 4.76 -19.94 13.77
C PRO A 251 4.21 -18.52 13.60
N ALA A 252 5.04 -17.49 13.89
CA ALA A 252 4.65 -16.08 13.83
C ALA A 252 5.13 -15.44 12.51
N PHE A 253 4.21 -14.81 11.78
CA PHE A 253 4.51 -14.17 10.48
C PHE A 253 4.52 -12.65 10.55
N ILE A 254 5.36 -12.02 9.74
CA ILE A 254 5.29 -10.58 9.43
C ILE A 254 5.23 -10.42 7.91
N PHE A 255 4.18 -9.76 7.43
CA PHE A 255 4.01 -9.33 6.05
C PHE A 255 4.21 -7.82 5.97
N ASP A 256 5.38 -7.39 5.50
CA ASP A 256 5.70 -5.98 5.38
C ASP A 256 5.46 -5.49 3.96
N GLY A 257 4.30 -4.84 3.78
CA GLY A 257 3.88 -4.26 2.53
C GLY A 257 4.46 -2.87 2.23
N ARG A 258 5.32 -2.33 3.10
CA ARG A 258 5.91 -1.00 2.95
C ARG A 258 7.44 -1.00 2.94
N ASN A 259 8.05 -2.18 2.98
CA ASN A 259 9.51 -2.36 3.05
C ASN A 259 10.15 -1.57 4.21
N LEU A 260 9.46 -1.50 5.34
CA LEU A 260 9.82 -0.75 6.53
C LEU A 260 10.83 -1.47 7.46
N VAL A 261 10.66 -2.77 7.69
CA VAL A 261 11.31 -3.47 8.82
C VAL A 261 12.65 -4.13 8.48
N ASN A 262 13.49 -4.45 9.46
CA ASN A 262 14.73 -5.19 9.19
C ASN A 262 14.47 -6.70 9.17
N VAL A 263 14.48 -7.31 7.97
CA VAL A 263 14.24 -8.76 7.80
C VAL A 263 15.18 -9.61 8.64
N LYS A 264 16.50 -9.33 8.58
CA LYS A 264 17.50 -10.16 9.27
C LYS A 264 17.29 -10.13 10.78
N GLN A 265 16.99 -8.95 11.32
CA GLN A 265 16.72 -8.80 12.75
C GLN A 265 15.48 -9.58 13.18
N LEU A 266 14.39 -9.51 12.42
CA LEU A 266 13.16 -10.20 12.73
C LEU A 266 13.27 -11.73 12.57
N GLU A 267 14.00 -12.20 11.56
CA GLU A 267 14.30 -13.62 11.38
C GLU A 267 15.14 -14.17 12.55
N MET A 268 16.08 -13.38 13.10
CA MET A 268 16.84 -13.76 14.31
C MET A 268 15.96 -13.89 15.56
N ILE A 269 14.91 -13.08 15.68
CA ILE A 269 13.91 -13.20 16.76
C ILE A 269 13.08 -14.49 16.59
N GLY A 270 12.90 -14.94 15.34
CA GLY A 270 12.17 -16.16 15.00
C GLY A 270 10.90 -15.92 14.18
N PHE A 271 10.71 -14.72 13.62
CA PHE A 271 9.62 -14.44 12.69
C PHE A 271 9.87 -15.05 11.31
N HIS A 272 8.78 -15.50 10.67
CA HIS A 272 8.75 -15.69 9.22
C HIS A 272 8.41 -14.36 8.56
N VAL A 273 9.35 -13.79 7.81
CA VAL A 273 9.20 -12.43 7.26
C VAL A 273 9.00 -12.49 5.75
N GLU A 274 7.95 -11.84 5.29
CA GLU A 274 7.59 -11.67 3.90
C GLU A 274 7.59 -10.18 3.56
N LYS A 275 8.29 -9.81 2.49
CA LYS A 275 8.40 -8.42 2.02
C LYS A 275 8.11 -8.31 0.52
N ILE A 276 7.57 -7.16 0.13
CA ILE A 276 7.36 -6.83 -1.27
C ILE A 276 8.70 -6.67 -1.97
N GLY A 277 8.84 -7.34 -3.11
CA GLY A 277 10.00 -7.20 -3.98
C GLY A 277 11.23 -7.98 -3.56
N ARG A 278 11.09 -8.96 -2.67
CA ARG A 278 12.18 -9.88 -2.30
C ARG A 278 11.67 -11.31 -2.28
N GLN A 279 12.47 -12.22 -2.83
CA GLN A 279 12.17 -13.65 -2.76
C GLN A 279 12.22 -14.13 -1.31
N SER A 280 11.15 -14.79 -0.87
CA SER A 280 11.11 -15.44 0.43
C SER A 280 11.84 -16.77 0.38
N ASN A 281 12.53 -17.11 1.48
CA ASN A 281 13.16 -18.42 1.68
C ASN A 281 12.11 -19.52 1.94
N ARG A 282 11.17 -19.71 0.99
CA ARG A 282 10.09 -20.71 1.06
C ARG A 282 10.60 -22.17 1.07
N ARG A 283 11.89 -22.42 0.84
CA ARG A 283 12.45 -23.76 0.59
C ARG A 283 12.69 -24.68 1.79
N LYS A 284 12.36 -24.31 3.04
CA LYS A 284 12.72 -25.13 4.21
C LYS A 284 11.58 -25.67 5.07
N ILE A 285 10.31 -25.38 4.77
CA ILE A 285 9.20 -25.80 5.65
C ILE A 285 8.62 -27.18 5.26
N GLY A 286 9.04 -27.76 4.12
CA GLY A 286 8.49 -29.02 3.58
C GLY A 286 9.44 -30.21 3.43
N THR A 287 10.75 -30.04 3.66
CA THR A 287 11.70 -31.17 3.67
C THR A 287 12.08 -31.47 5.11
N MET A 288 11.42 -32.45 5.72
CA MET A 288 12.05 -33.19 6.81
C MET A 288 13.37 -33.74 6.24
N ASP A 289 14.47 -33.38 6.88
CA ASP A 289 15.76 -34.02 6.67
C ASP A 289 15.60 -35.52 6.91
N GLY A 290 15.50 -36.28 5.82
CA GLY A 290 15.67 -37.72 5.85
C GLY A 290 17.14 -38.02 6.11
N LYS A 291 17.46 -38.22 7.39
CA LYS A 291 18.54 -39.09 7.85
C LYS A 291 18.01 -40.02 8.92
#